data_AF-A0A8J9ZRX6-F1
#
_entry.id   AF-A0A8J9ZRX6-F1
#
_cell.length_a   1.000
_cell.length_b   1.000
_cell.length_c   1.000
_cell.angle_alpha   90.00
_cell.angle_beta   90.00
_cell.angle_gamma   90.00
#
_symmetry.space_group_name_H-M   'P 1'
#
loop_
_entity.id
_entity.type
_entity.pdbx_description
1 polymer ?
#
loop_
_entity_poly.entity_id
_entity_poly.type
_entity_poly.pdbx_seq_one_letter_code
_entity_poly.pdbx_strand_id
1 'polypeptide(L)'
;MKRLNDVKNLTLETWHHTANALKVVEAAVAPELRLEGYHRPGAPFPGIMTYAWIDSRWVEVGWVRKKDKETVDTMARGKPEELTVLLRDAYVKKGYSVVKISVSMQ
;
A
#
# COMPACT_ATOMS: atom_id res chain seq x y z
N MET A 1 -12.77 -17.70 12.43
CA MET A 1 -12.17 -16.35 12.59
C MET A 1 -10.72 -16.52 13.02
N LYS A 2 -9.74 -16.05 12.22
CA LYS A 2 -8.34 -16.03 12.64
C LYS A 2 -8.18 -15.00 13.76
N ARG A 3 -7.51 -15.35 14.86
CA ARG A 3 -7.33 -14.45 15.99
C ARG A 3 -6.44 -13.27 15.55
N LEU A 4 -6.85 -12.07 15.92
CA LEU A 4 -6.15 -10.81 15.63
C LEU A 4 -4.70 -10.77 16.11
N ASN A 5 -4.35 -11.60 17.10
CA ASN A 5 -2.98 -11.72 17.63
C ASN A 5 -1.98 -12.40 16.67
N ASP A 6 -2.42 -13.00 15.56
CA ASP A 6 -1.54 -13.76 14.66
C ASP A 6 -1.07 -12.96 13.43
N VAL A 7 -1.60 -11.76 13.17
CA VAL A 7 -1.22 -10.95 12.00
C VAL A 7 -0.20 -9.89 12.41
N LYS A 8 1.02 -10.33 12.75
CA LYS A 8 2.16 -9.40 12.91
C LYS A 8 2.60 -8.77 11.59
N ASN A 9 2.38 -9.49 10.49
CA ASN A 9 2.80 -9.12 9.15
C ASN A 9 1.70 -9.47 8.14
N LEU A 10 1.27 -8.50 7.32
CA LEU A 10 0.34 -8.69 6.22
C LEU A 10 1.05 -8.39 4.90
N THR A 11 0.90 -9.26 3.91
CA THR A 11 1.38 -8.99 2.55
C THR A 11 0.24 -8.49 1.69
N LEU A 12 0.40 -7.30 1.12
CA LEU A 12 -0.59 -6.66 0.25
C LEU A 12 -0.07 -6.58 -1.18
N GLU A 13 -0.99 -6.64 -2.13
CA GLU A 13 -0.73 -6.27 -3.53
C GLU A 13 -1.57 -5.04 -3.85
N THR A 14 -0.93 -3.96 -4.32
CA THR A 14 -1.61 -2.79 -4.86
C THR A 14 -1.51 -2.79 -6.39
N TRP A 15 -2.62 -2.42 -7.05
CA TRP A 15 -2.83 -2.65 -8.49
C TRP A 15 -3.22 -1.36 -9.20
N HIS A 16 -2.28 -0.68 -9.87
CA HIS A 16 -2.61 0.59 -10.54
C HIS A 16 -1.99 0.78 -11.92
N HIS A 17 -2.75 1.50 -12.75
CA HIS A 17 -2.39 2.05 -14.06
C HIS A 17 -1.72 3.44 -13.95
N THR A 18 -1.07 3.77 -12.84
CA THR A 18 -0.44 5.08 -12.68
C THR A 18 1.02 5.01 -13.13
N ALA A 19 1.47 6.02 -13.89
CA ALA A 19 2.88 6.20 -14.24
C ALA A 19 3.79 6.20 -12.99
N ASN A 20 3.26 6.60 -11.83
CA ASN A 20 3.98 6.57 -10.55
C ASN A 20 4.28 5.15 -10.04
N ALA A 21 3.40 4.18 -10.27
CA ALA A 21 3.67 2.79 -9.86
C ALA A 21 4.78 2.17 -10.70
N LEU A 22 4.87 2.55 -11.99
CA LEU A 22 5.97 2.15 -12.85
C LEU A 22 7.31 2.71 -12.35
N LYS A 23 7.34 3.95 -11.84
CA LYS A 23 8.55 4.50 -11.21
C LYS A 23 9.07 3.67 -10.04
N VAL A 24 8.19 3.00 -9.29
CA VAL A 24 8.60 2.08 -8.21
C VAL A 24 9.22 0.80 -8.78
N VAL A 25 8.64 0.27 -9.86
CA VAL A 25 9.16 -0.91 -10.58
C VAL A 25 10.53 -0.64 -11.18
N GLU A 26 10.74 0.56 -11.72
CA GLU A 26 11.97 0.98 -12.40
C GLU A 26 13.01 1.59 -11.45
N ALA A 27 12.70 1.74 -10.16
CA ALA A 27 13.59 2.37 -9.21
C ALA A 27 14.86 1.54 -8.99
N ALA A 28 16.03 2.17 -9.11
CA ALA A 28 17.31 1.52 -8.82
C ALA A 28 17.47 1.15 -7.33
N VAL A 29 16.77 1.86 -6.45
CA VAL A 29 16.75 1.63 -5.00
C VAL A 29 15.29 1.56 -4.57
N ALA A 30 14.98 0.65 -3.65
CA ALA A 30 13.65 0.54 -3.06
C ALA A 30 13.27 1.87 -2.37
N PRO A 31 12.19 2.55 -2.80
CA PRO A 31 11.78 3.80 -2.19
C PRO A 31 11.17 3.56 -0.80
N GLU A 32 11.17 4.59 0.04
CA GLU A 32 10.37 4.58 1.26
C GLU A 32 8.89 4.51 0.91
N LEU A 33 8.13 3.73 1.69
CA LEU A 33 6.71 3.50 1.48
C LEU A 33 5.91 3.87 2.72
N ARG A 34 4.66 4.31 2.53
CA ARG A 34 3.69 4.52 3.61
C ARG A 34 2.27 4.21 3.16
N LEU A 35 1.40 3.96 4.14
CA LEU A 35 -0.05 3.91 3.94
C LEU A 35 -0.68 5.15 4.55
N GLU A 36 -1.70 5.71 3.88
CA GLU A 36 -2.53 6.77 4.46
C GLU A 36 -3.99 6.57 4.06
N GLY A 37 -4.91 7.09 4.88
CA GLY A 37 -6.31 7.21 4.50
C GLY A 37 -6.44 8.09 3.25
N TYR A 38 -7.25 7.65 2.28
CA TYR A 38 -7.47 8.39 1.04
C TYR A 38 -8.95 8.44 0.68
N HIS A 39 -9.50 9.65 0.55
CA HIS A 39 -10.87 9.83 0.08
C HIS A 39 -10.89 9.96 -1.44
N ARG A 40 -11.34 8.90 -2.13
CA ARG A 40 -11.59 8.99 -3.57
C ARG A 40 -12.68 10.03 -3.84
N PRO A 41 -12.50 10.93 -4.82
CA PRO A 41 -13.61 11.66 -5.40
C PRO A 41 -14.72 10.69 -5.83
N GLY A 42 -15.92 10.86 -5.27
CA GLY A 42 -17.09 10.02 -5.57
C GLY A 42 -17.17 8.66 -4.86
N ALA A 43 -16.22 8.28 -3.99
CA ALA A 43 -16.42 7.11 -3.13
C ALA A 43 -17.20 7.49 -1.85
N PRO A 44 -18.15 6.64 -1.42
CA PRO A 44 -18.93 6.88 -0.21
C PRO A 44 -18.10 6.75 1.08
N PHE A 45 -16.96 6.05 1.02
CA PHE A 45 -16.09 5.81 2.17
C PHE A 45 -14.61 5.98 1.80
N PRO A 46 -13.77 6.45 2.73
CA PRO A 46 -12.33 6.52 2.52
C PRO A 46 -11.72 5.13 2.33
N GLY A 47 -10.78 5.03 1.40
CA GLY A 47 -9.92 3.87 1.19
C GLY A 47 -8.57 4.06 1.88
N ILE A 48 -7.63 3.14 1.60
CA ILE A 48 -6.24 3.23 2.05
C ILE A 48 -5.36 3.23 0.81
N MET A 49 -4.50 4.23 0.71
CA MET A 49 -3.57 4.42 -0.40
C MET A 49 -2.13 4.12 0.06
N THR A 50 -1.38 3.46 -0.80
CA THR A 50 0.08 3.31 -0.70
C THR A 50 0.76 4.44 -1.45
N TYR A 51 1.68 5.11 -0.78
CA TYR A 51 2.55 6.15 -1.34
C TYR A 51 4.00 5.69 -1.34
N ALA A 52 4.79 6.22 -2.28
CA ALA A 52 6.25 6.08 -2.30
C ALA A 52 6.92 7.45 -2.28
N TRP A 53 8.09 7.54 -1.64
CA TRP A 53 8.95 8.71 -1.68
C TRP A 53 9.82 8.67 -2.94
N ILE A 54 9.47 9.47 -3.94
CA ILE A 54 10.14 9.51 -5.26
C ILE A 54 10.31 10.98 -5.65
N ASP A 55 11.48 11.34 -6.19
CA ASP A 55 11.76 12.71 -6.64
C ASP A 55 11.50 13.76 -5.54
N SER A 56 11.87 13.43 -4.29
CA SER A 56 11.69 14.27 -3.09
C SER A 56 10.23 14.61 -2.74
N ARG A 57 9.29 13.73 -3.07
CA ARG A 57 7.88 13.87 -2.71
C ARG A 57 7.18 12.52 -2.53
N TRP A 58 6.10 12.51 -1.76
CA TRP A 58 5.19 11.37 -1.69
C TRP A 58 4.28 11.35 -2.91
N VAL A 59 4.29 10.24 -3.66
CA VAL A 59 3.42 10.02 -4.82
C VAL A 59 2.51 8.83 -4.60
N GLU A 60 1.27 8.92 -5.08
CA GLU A 60 0.32 7.81 -5.04
C GLU A 60 0.79 6.66 -5.95
N VAL A 61 0.96 5.48 -5.37
CA VAL A 61 1.44 4.28 -6.06
C VAL A 61 0.31 3.29 -6.27
N GLY A 62 -0.51 3.06 -5.26
CA GLY A 62 -1.66 2.20 -5.46
C GLY A 62 -2.49 1.92 -4.23
N TRP A 63 -3.67 1.34 -4.44
CA TRP A 63 -4.68 1.23 -3.42
C TRP A 63 -4.65 -0.14 -2.78
N VAL A 64 -4.87 -0.15 -1.47
CA VAL A 64 -5.21 -1.38 -0.77
C VAL A 64 -6.56 -1.87 -1.27
N ARG A 65 -6.61 -3.15 -1.65
CA ARG A 65 -7.84 -3.76 -2.15
C ARG A 65 -8.90 -3.80 -1.06
N LYS A 66 -10.17 -3.65 -1.45
CA LYS A 66 -11.32 -3.67 -0.53
C LYS A 66 -11.33 -4.87 0.42
N LYS A 67 -10.96 -6.05 -0.07
CA LYS A 67 -10.90 -7.29 0.73
C LYS A 67 -9.85 -7.26 1.86
N ASP A 68 -8.80 -6.45 1.70
CA ASP A 68 -7.68 -6.36 2.63
C ASP A 68 -7.81 -5.12 3.54
N LYS A 69 -8.65 -4.14 3.16
CA LYS A 69 -8.87 -2.89 3.90
C LYS A 69 -9.21 -3.11 5.36
N GLU A 70 -10.19 -3.97 5.66
CA GLU A 70 -10.63 -4.24 7.04
C GLU A 70 -9.49 -4.80 7.90
N THR A 71 -8.65 -5.67 7.33
CA THR A 71 -7.48 -6.21 8.05
C THR A 71 -6.45 -5.11 8.31
N VAL A 72 -6.16 -4.26 7.32
CA VAL A 72 -5.23 -3.13 7.50
C VAL A 72 -5.75 -2.14 8.54
N ASP A 73 -7.02 -1.72 8.46
CA ASP A 73 -7.63 -0.80 9.43
C ASP A 73 -7.56 -1.36 10.85
N THR A 74 -7.81 -2.67 11.00
CA THR A 74 -7.76 -3.32 12.31
C THR A 74 -6.34 -3.39 12.84
N MET A 75 -5.35 -3.72 12.00
CA MET A 75 -3.93 -3.69 12.38
C MET A 75 -3.49 -2.27 12.76
N ALA A 76 -3.95 -1.27 12.02
CA ALA A 76 -3.62 0.14 12.18
C ALA A 76 -4.35 0.84 13.32
N ARG A 77 -5.37 0.20 13.93
CA ARG A 77 -6.29 0.83 14.89
C ARG A 77 -6.87 2.15 14.37
N GLY A 78 -7.16 2.20 13.06
CA GLY A 78 -7.69 3.38 12.38
C GLY A 78 -6.64 4.41 11.92
N LYS A 79 -5.34 4.16 12.11
CA LYS A 79 -4.25 5.07 11.72
C LYS A 79 -3.21 4.37 10.83
N PRO A 80 -3.53 4.12 9.54
CA PRO A 80 -2.67 3.36 8.63
C PRO A 80 -1.25 3.93 8.49
N GLU A 81 -1.06 5.21 8.75
CA GLU A 81 0.23 5.91 8.76
C GLU A 81 1.17 5.47 9.89
N GLU A 82 0.67 4.85 10.95
CA GLU A 82 1.48 4.31 12.05
C GLU A 82 2.06 2.91 11.71
N LEU A 83 1.70 2.32 10.57
CA LEU A 83 2.19 1.03 10.15
C LEU A 83 3.55 1.13 9.45
N THR A 84 4.41 0.16 9.72
CA THR A 84 5.66 -0.02 8.96
C THR A 84 5.33 -0.69 7.63
N VAL A 85 5.80 -0.10 6.53
CA VAL A 85 5.56 -0.59 5.16
C VAL A 85 6.88 -0.84 4.46
N LEU A 86 7.08 -2.06 3.99
CA LEU A 86 8.30 -2.45 3.27
C LEU A 86 7.96 -2.99 1.89
N LEU A 87 8.72 -2.56 0.88
CA LEU A 87 8.63 -3.13 -0.45
C LEU A 87 9.12 -4.59 -0.42
N ARG A 88 8.34 -5.49 -0.99
CA ARG A 88 8.73 -6.90 -1.19
C ARG A 88 9.06 -7.20 -2.62
N ASP A 89 8.24 -6.69 -3.54
CA ASP A 89 8.40 -6.92 -4.97
C ASP A 89 7.67 -5.82 -5.74
N ALA A 90 8.15 -5.51 -6.94
CA ALA A 90 7.50 -4.58 -7.86
C ALA A 90 7.72 -5.09 -9.29
N TYR A 91 6.63 -5.36 -10.01
CA TYR A 91 6.70 -5.95 -11.35
C TYR A 91 5.51 -5.56 -12.22
N VAL A 92 5.63 -5.76 -13.53
CA VAL A 92 4.52 -5.58 -14.49
C VAL A 92 3.85 -6.92 -14.76
N LYS A 93 2.53 -6.99 -14.59
CA LYS A 93 1.71 -8.18 -14.87
C LYS A 93 0.55 -7.81 -15.77
N LYS A 94 0.52 -8.37 -16.99
CA LYS A 94 -0.53 -8.10 -18.00
C LYS A 94 -0.75 -6.59 -18.27
N GLY A 95 0.33 -5.81 -18.28
CA GLY A 95 0.29 -4.35 -18.49
C GLY A 95 -0.04 -3.51 -17.25
N TYR A 96 -0.21 -4.13 -16.08
CA TYR A 96 -0.43 -3.44 -14.81
C TYR A 96 0.82 -3.46 -13.95
N SER A 97 1.19 -2.31 -13.37
CA SER A 97 2.20 -2.26 -12.32
C SER A 97 1.61 -2.84 -11.03
N VAL A 98 2.30 -3.84 -10.48
CA VAL A 98 1.95 -4.51 -9.23
C VAL A 98 3.05 -4.21 -8.23
N VAL A 99 2.67 -3.59 -7.10
CA VAL A 99 3.57 -3.35 -5.98
C VAL A 99 3.13 -4.23 -4.82
N LYS A 100 4.03 -5.12 -4.39
CA LYS A 100 3.80 -6.04 -3.28
C LYS A 100 4.53 -5.51 -2.06
N ILE A 101 3.79 -5.27 -0.98
CA ILE A 101 4.32 -4.69 0.26
C ILE A 101 4.07 -5.62 1.43
N SER A 102 4.95 -5.60 2.42
CA SER A 102 4.64 -6.12 3.75
C SER A 102 4.32 -4.97 4.69
N VAL A 103 3.29 -5.17 5.50
CA VAL A 103 2.77 -4.21 6.46
C VAL A 103 2.85 -4.84 7.85
N SER A 104 3.42 -4.12 8.81
CA SER A 104 3.53 -4.56 10.19
C SER A 104 3.24 -3.43 11.17
N MET A 105 2.88 -3.78 12.40
CA MET A 105 2.86 -2.82 13.50
C MET A 105 4.30 -2.34 13.75
N GLN A 106 4.46 -1.08 14.16
CA GLN A 106 5.72 -0.60 14.73
C GLN A 106 6.08 -1.36 16.02
#